data_AF-A0A9Q0S4S7-F1
#
_entry.id   AF-A0A9Q0S4S7-F1
#
_cell.length_a   1.000
_cell.length_b   1.000
_cell.length_c   1.000
_cell.angle_alpha   90.00
_cell.angle_beta   90.00
_cell.angle_gamma   90.00
#
_symmetry.space_group_name_H-M   'P 1'
#
loop_
_entity.id
_entity.type
_entity.pdbx_description
1 polymer ?
#
loop_
_entity_poly.entity_id
_entity_poly.type
_entity_poly.pdbx_seq_one_letter_code
_entity_poly.pdbx_strand_id
1 'polypeptide(L)'
;MFVKYVIVVKMFLLVTWANSTFPSISEFTSYWNIPSFACSQRFNFPVLNVTVRYGITQNFEDKFRGNHISMLYDPGLFPAILSNGSLRNGGVPQQGDLKAHLEKFQLDVDKYIPDGENTGLAIVDFELWRPVYRQNYGKFQPYKDLSVELIKKLNTSYNEREVHEEASRAFTESAKMFMTETIKLGKQLRPKAKWGYYGLPHCFNGKGNVTEDCEQIIQDENDATQWLYENSDVIFPSIYMLETMDPNDRPLMVKGRIKEAIRLSSNVNQSVKPLVIAYHRYKFPDTLQYLNESDNMGAFKAAKEAGADGIVVWGAWKDLNTIEKCLEFYNYLEDNLGPSFLEPDETQKIQQSDAERRSSI
;
A
#
# COMPACT_ATOMS: atom_id res chain seq x y z
N MET A 1 46.18 -71.27 21.34
CA MET A 1 46.14 -69.89 21.87
C MET A 1 47.15 -69.05 21.09
N PHE A 2 46.74 -68.41 19.99
CA PHE A 2 47.50 -67.38 19.28
C PHE A 2 46.48 -66.49 18.56
N VAL A 3 46.35 -65.25 19.04
CA VAL A 3 45.44 -64.24 18.50
C VAL A 3 46.19 -63.48 17.39
N LYS A 4 45.62 -63.45 16.17
CA LYS A 4 46.04 -62.51 15.12
C LYS A 4 45.27 -61.21 15.31
N TYR A 5 45.99 -60.10 15.46
CA TYR A 5 45.43 -58.75 15.40
C TYR A 5 45.24 -58.35 13.93
N VAL A 6 44.02 -57.93 13.58
CA VAL A 6 43.74 -57.19 12.34
C VAL A 6 43.51 -55.74 12.73
N ILE A 7 44.34 -54.85 12.22
CA ILE A 7 44.21 -53.40 12.37
C ILE A 7 43.15 -52.93 11.37
N VAL A 8 42.06 -52.34 11.85
CA VAL A 8 41.08 -51.63 11.00
C VAL A 8 41.26 -50.14 11.21
N VAL A 9 41.75 -49.45 10.18
CA VAL A 9 41.83 -47.99 10.14
C VAL A 9 40.45 -47.44 9.78
N LYS A 10 39.77 -46.79 10.73
CA LYS A 10 38.53 -46.04 10.46
C LYS A 10 38.88 -44.64 9.95
N MET A 11 38.59 -44.39 8.69
CA MET A 11 38.65 -43.06 8.08
C MET A 11 37.36 -42.31 8.47
N PHE A 12 37.49 -41.25 9.27
CA PHE A 12 36.38 -40.37 9.61
C PHE A 12 36.22 -39.29 8.53
N LEU A 13 35.11 -39.31 7.79
CA LEU A 13 34.67 -38.19 6.97
C LEU A 13 33.91 -37.20 7.87
N LEU A 14 34.52 -36.06 8.15
CA LEU A 14 33.86 -34.91 8.76
C LEU A 14 33.01 -34.22 7.70
N VAL A 15 31.70 -34.42 7.73
CA VAL A 15 30.74 -33.61 6.97
C VAL A 15 30.42 -32.40 7.82
N THR A 16 31.03 -31.26 7.50
CA THR A 16 30.62 -29.97 8.06
C THR A 16 29.33 -29.51 7.39
N TRP A 17 28.23 -29.48 8.15
CA TRP A 17 27.00 -28.83 7.72
C TRP A 17 27.22 -27.31 7.78
N ALA A 18 27.50 -26.71 6.63
CA ALA A 18 27.35 -25.27 6.49
C ALA A 18 25.85 -24.98 6.45
N ASN A 19 25.30 -24.39 7.52
CA ASN A 19 24.00 -23.75 7.47
C ASN A 19 24.11 -22.51 6.58
N SER A 20 23.98 -22.70 5.27
CA SER A 20 23.69 -21.60 4.35
C SER A 20 22.25 -21.19 4.57
N THR A 21 22.02 -20.19 5.42
CA THR A 21 20.80 -19.40 5.38
C THR A 21 20.82 -18.60 4.08
N PHE A 22 20.31 -19.20 3.01
CA PHE A 22 19.94 -18.43 1.83
C PHE A 22 18.84 -17.44 2.25
N PRO A 23 18.95 -16.15 1.92
CA PRO A 23 17.81 -15.26 2.03
C PRO A 23 16.69 -15.88 1.22
N SER A 24 15.53 -16.07 1.84
CA SER A 24 14.28 -16.31 1.11
C SER A 24 14.18 -15.22 0.06
N ILE A 25 14.29 -15.56 -1.22
CA ILE A 25 13.90 -14.66 -2.30
C ILE A 25 12.43 -14.35 -2.00
N SER A 26 12.14 -13.10 -1.64
CA SER A 26 10.76 -12.63 -1.47
C SER A 26 10.06 -12.80 -2.81
N GLU A 27 9.02 -13.63 -2.85
CA GLU A 27 8.23 -13.86 -4.07
C GLU A 27 7.36 -12.62 -4.33
N PHE A 28 7.49 -12.04 -5.52
CA PHE A 28 6.69 -10.88 -5.93
C PHE A 28 5.20 -11.26 -5.92
N THR A 29 4.44 -10.75 -4.95
CA THR A 29 3.05 -11.19 -4.73
C THR A 29 2.05 -10.13 -5.20
N SER A 30 1.08 -10.54 -6.02
CA SER A 30 -0.03 -9.68 -6.45
C SER A 30 -1.27 -9.91 -5.58
N TYR A 31 -1.91 -8.84 -5.12
CA TYR A 31 -3.09 -8.85 -4.25
C TYR A 31 -4.29 -8.19 -4.94
N TRP A 32 -5.46 -8.82 -4.82
CA TRP A 32 -6.71 -8.30 -5.36
C TRP A 32 -7.45 -7.44 -4.32
N ASN A 33 -7.52 -6.13 -4.57
CA ASN A 33 -8.29 -5.18 -3.75
C ASN A 33 -9.26 -4.34 -4.61
N ILE A 34 -9.81 -4.95 -5.64
CA ILE A 34 -10.91 -4.42 -6.43
C ILE A 34 -12.24 -4.88 -5.80
N PRO A 35 -13.25 -4.01 -5.64
CA PRO A 35 -14.53 -4.39 -5.02
C PRO A 35 -15.45 -5.18 -5.98
N SER A 36 -14.92 -6.20 -6.65
CA SER A 36 -15.65 -7.01 -7.64
C SER A 36 -16.77 -7.86 -7.05
N PHE A 37 -16.76 -8.12 -5.74
CA PHE A 37 -17.89 -8.74 -5.03
C PHE A 37 -19.22 -8.00 -5.25
N ALA A 38 -19.15 -6.69 -5.54
CA ALA A 38 -20.31 -5.89 -5.87
C ALA A 38 -21.07 -6.44 -7.07
N CYS A 39 -20.36 -6.89 -8.09
CA CYS A 39 -20.92 -7.39 -9.34
C CYS A 39 -21.69 -8.70 -9.11
N SER A 40 -21.11 -9.64 -8.36
CA SER A 40 -21.78 -10.91 -8.06
C SER A 40 -22.97 -10.71 -7.12
N GLN A 41 -22.79 -9.94 -6.04
CA GLN A 41 -23.84 -9.75 -5.02
C GLN A 41 -25.02 -8.89 -5.48
N ARG A 42 -24.80 -7.90 -6.36
CA ARG A 42 -25.86 -6.95 -6.75
C ARG A 42 -26.44 -7.21 -8.14
N PHE A 43 -25.65 -7.81 -9.03
CA PHE A 43 -25.99 -7.88 -10.45
C PHE A 43 -25.91 -9.30 -11.03
N ASN A 44 -25.75 -10.31 -10.17
CA ASN A 44 -25.78 -11.73 -10.55
C ASN A 44 -24.67 -12.13 -11.56
N PHE A 45 -23.54 -11.43 -11.53
CA PHE A 45 -22.34 -11.84 -12.26
C PHE A 45 -21.70 -13.07 -11.61
N PRO A 46 -20.98 -13.91 -12.38
CA PRO A 46 -20.19 -15.00 -11.82
C PRO A 46 -19.18 -14.49 -10.80
N VAL A 47 -18.95 -15.22 -9.71
CA VAL A 47 -17.87 -14.87 -8.76
C VAL A 47 -16.54 -15.03 -9.47
N LEU A 48 -15.73 -13.96 -9.49
CA LEU A 48 -14.39 -14.00 -10.06
C LEU A 48 -13.47 -14.87 -9.20
N ASN A 49 -12.69 -15.73 -9.85
CA ASN A 49 -11.60 -16.47 -9.25
C ASN A 49 -10.29 -16.11 -9.95
N VAL A 50 -9.71 -14.98 -9.58
CA VAL A 50 -8.48 -14.46 -10.20
C VAL A 50 -7.23 -15.22 -9.72
N THR A 51 -7.32 -15.95 -8.61
CA THR A 51 -6.22 -16.78 -8.10
C THR A 51 -5.91 -17.94 -9.04
N VAL A 52 -6.92 -18.73 -9.42
CA VAL A 52 -6.70 -19.89 -10.29
C VAL A 52 -6.27 -19.46 -11.69
N ARG A 53 -6.79 -18.33 -12.18
CA ARG A 53 -6.59 -17.93 -13.57
C ARG A 53 -5.34 -17.08 -13.80
N TYR A 54 -5.00 -16.21 -12.87
CA TYR A 54 -3.96 -15.19 -13.03
C TYR A 54 -2.92 -15.19 -11.91
N GLY A 55 -2.97 -16.17 -10.98
CA GLY A 55 -2.04 -16.25 -9.85
C GLY A 55 -2.17 -15.10 -8.83
N ILE A 56 -3.28 -14.34 -8.87
CA ILE A 56 -3.47 -13.18 -7.98
C ILE A 56 -4.01 -13.65 -6.63
N THR A 57 -3.41 -13.21 -5.54
CA THR A 57 -3.89 -13.46 -4.18
C THR A 57 -5.22 -12.75 -3.95
N GLN A 58 -6.30 -13.51 -3.80
CA GLN A 58 -7.66 -13.01 -3.65
C GLN A 58 -8.26 -13.48 -2.34
N ASN A 59 -8.94 -12.57 -1.62
CA ASN A 59 -9.74 -12.95 -0.45
C ASN A 59 -10.78 -14.02 -0.78
N PHE A 60 -11.05 -14.90 0.18
CA PHE A 60 -12.09 -15.93 0.04
C PHE A 60 -13.44 -15.30 -0.35
N GLU A 61 -14.14 -15.95 -1.29
CA GLU A 61 -15.42 -15.49 -1.87
C GLU A 61 -15.39 -14.07 -2.45
N ASP A 62 -14.21 -13.61 -2.92
CA ASP A 62 -14.00 -12.28 -3.48
C ASP A 62 -14.32 -11.12 -2.51
N LYS A 63 -14.38 -11.39 -1.20
CA LYS A 63 -14.69 -10.36 -0.20
C LYS A 63 -13.68 -9.21 -0.27
N PHE A 64 -14.17 -7.97 -0.22
CA PHE A 64 -13.27 -6.79 -0.22
C PHE A 64 -12.33 -6.72 0.99
N ARG A 65 -12.78 -7.27 2.12
CA ARG A 65 -11.98 -7.43 3.35
C ARG A 65 -12.02 -8.90 3.74
N GLY A 66 -10.85 -9.49 3.94
CA GLY A 66 -10.75 -10.93 4.17
C GLY A 66 -9.38 -11.37 4.68
N ASN A 67 -9.07 -12.62 4.40
CA ASN A 67 -7.92 -13.35 4.94
C ASN A 67 -6.57 -12.93 4.32
N HIS A 68 -6.56 -12.30 3.15
CA HIS A 68 -5.34 -11.87 2.47
C HIS A 68 -5.13 -10.35 2.52
N ILE A 69 -6.19 -9.56 2.38
CA ILE A 69 -6.10 -8.11 2.37
C ILE A 69 -7.37 -7.47 2.95
N SER A 70 -7.19 -6.45 3.78
CA SER A 70 -8.26 -5.66 4.38
C SER A 70 -7.87 -4.19 4.44
N MET A 71 -8.54 -3.36 3.63
CA MET A 71 -8.33 -1.91 3.64
C MET A 71 -9.41 -1.20 4.47
N LEU A 72 -8.97 -0.39 5.41
CA LEU A 72 -9.79 0.39 6.34
C LEU A 72 -9.82 1.83 5.84
N TYR A 73 -10.95 2.24 5.26
CA TYR A 73 -11.15 3.62 4.80
C TYR A 73 -11.45 4.54 5.98
N ASP A 74 -10.60 5.55 6.19
CA ASP A 74 -10.72 6.60 7.20
C ASP A 74 -11.15 6.05 8.60
N PRO A 75 -10.44 5.05 9.15
CA PRO A 75 -10.85 4.38 10.38
C PRO A 75 -10.52 5.21 11.62
N GLY A 76 -11.20 4.88 12.71
CA GLY A 76 -11.07 5.63 13.95
C GLY A 76 -11.71 7.00 13.86
N LEU A 77 -11.17 7.94 14.63
CA LEU A 77 -11.63 9.32 14.66
C LEU A 77 -10.47 10.30 14.40
N PHE A 78 -9.76 10.12 13.28
CA PHE A 78 -8.67 11.05 12.94
C PHE A 78 -9.19 12.51 12.89
N PRO A 79 -8.44 13.47 13.47
CA PRO A 79 -8.73 14.89 13.33
C PRO A 79 -8.77 15.28 11.86
N ALA A 80 -9.84 15.94 11.43
CA ALA A 80 -9.98 16.31 10.03
C ALA A 80 -10.89 17.53 9.83
N ILE A 81 -10.56 18.33 8.82
CA ILE A 81 -11.44 19.37 8.29
C ILE A 81 -12.25 18.72 7.16
N LEU A 82 -13.55 18.53 7.38
CA LEU A 82 -14.44 17.89 6.41
C LEU A 82 -14.83 18.85 5.28
N SER A 83 -15.35 18.32 4.18
CA SER A 83 -15.71 19.10 2.98
C SER A 83 -16.77 20.19 3.23
N ASN A 84 -17.59 20.03 4.27
CA ASN A 84 -18.56 21.04 4.72
C ASN A 84 -17.97 22.07 5.70
N GLY A 85 -16.65 22.04 5.94
CA GLY A 85 -15.93 22.91 6.87
C GLY A 85 -16.01 22.48 8.34
N SER A 86 -16.74 21.41 8.67
CA SER A 86 -16.81 20.93 10.05
C SER A 86 -15.49 20.33 10.53
N LEU A 87 -15.16 20.58 11.79
CA LEU A 87 -13.94 20.09 12.43
C LEU A 87 -14.24 18.76 13.14
N ARG A 88 -13.90 17.63 12.50
CA ARG A 88 -13.96 16.33 13.16
C ARG A 88 -12.78 16.21 14.11
N ASN A 89 -13.06 15.83 15.35
CA ASN A 89 -12.05 15.64 16.40
C ASN A 89 -11.00 16.76 16.44
N GLY A 90 -11.45 18.01 16.54
CA GLY A 90 -10.58 19.19 16.60
C GLY A 90 -10.04 19.71 15.26
N GLY A 91 -10.25 18.99 14.16
CA GLY A 91 -9.88 19.43 12.81
C GLY A 91 -8.41 19.18 12.46
N VAL A 92 -7.49 19.54 13.35
CA VAL A 92 -6.04 19.33 13.22
C VAL A 92 -5.50 18.40 14.33
N PRO A 93 -4.40 17.65 14.10
CA PRO A 93 -3.87 16.69 15.05
C PRO A 93 -3.64 17.24 16.46
N GLN A 94 -3.09 18.45 16.59
CA GLN A 94 -2.79 19.09 17.88
C GLN A 94 -4.01 19.58 18.66
N GLN A 95 -5.23 19.42 18.12
CA GLN A 95 -6.49 19.67 18.82
C GLN A 95 -7.33 18.38 18.96
N GLY A 96 -6.80 17.25 18.52
CA GLY A 96 -7.52 15.98 18.52
C GLY A 96 -7.47 15.28 19.87
N ASP A 97 -8.57 14.62 20.22
CA ASP A 97 -8.61 13.61 21.27
C ASP A 97 -8.09 12.28 20.72
N LEU A 98 -6.86 11.93 21.11
CA LEU A 98 -6.22 10.68 20.72
C LEU A 98 -6.96 9.45 21.28
N LYS A 99 -7.46 9.54 22.52
CA LYS A 99 -8.14 8.42 23.16
C LYS A 99 -9.43 8.08 22.41
N ALA A 100 -10.24 9.10 22.11
CA ALA A 100 -11.46 8.92 21.33
C ALA A 100 -11.18 8.34 19.92
N HIS A 101 -10.07 8.75 19.29
CA HIS A 101 -9.61 8.16 18.04
C HIS A 101 -9.30 6.67 18.17
N LEU A 102 -8.49 6.29 19.18
CA LEU A 102 -8.06 4.90 19.38
C LEU A 102 -9.22 3.97 19.76
N GLU A 103 -10.15 4.44 20.61
CA GLU A 103 -11.36 3.68 20.95
C GLU A 103 -12.23 3.42 19.72
N LYS A 104 -12.44 4.44 18.87
CA LYS A 104 -13.17 4.27 17.62
C LYS A 104 -12.43 3.37 16.63
N PHE A 105 -11.09 3.46 16.59
CA PHE A 105 -10.26 2.66 15.70
C PHE A 105 -10.34 1.18 16.07
N GLN A 106 -10.30 0.85 17.36
CA GLN A 106 -10.50 -0.52 17.83
C GLN A 106 -11.85 -1.10 17.35
N LEU A 107 -12.94 -0.33 17.48
CA LEU A 107 -14.25 -0.75 16.98
C LEU A 107 -14.27 -1.00 15.46
N ASP A 108 -13.53 -0.19 14.68
CA ASP A 108 -13.40 -0.40 13.24
C ASP A 108 -12.58 -1.67 12.93
N VAL A 109 -11.48 -1.91 13.65
CA VAL A 109 -10.68 -3.13 13.48
C VAL A 109 -11.51 -4.37 13.81
N ASP A 110 -12.25 -4.37 14.91
CA ASP A 110 -13.11 -5.49 15.31
C ASP A 110 -14.24 -5.75 14.30
N LYS A 111 -14.76 -4.70 13.68
CA LYS A 111 -15.79 -4.82 12.64
C LYS A 111 -15.23 -5.34 11.32
N TYR A 112 -14.08 -4.83 10.88
CA TYR A 112 -13.59 -5.01 9.51
C TYR A 112 -12.54 -6.11 9.36
N ILE A 113 -11.85 -6.47 10.44
CA ILE A 113 -10.90 -7.57 10.52
C ILE A 113 -11.28 -8.40 11.77
N PRO A 114 -12.42 -9.13 11.75
CA PRO A 114 -12.93 -9.80 12.95
C PRO A 114 -12.04 -10.97 13.41
N ASP A 115 -11.28 -11.57 12.50
CA ASP A 115 -10.37 -12.67 12.80
C ASP A 115 -9.09 -12.15 13.50
N GLY A 116 -8.91 -12.50 14.77
CA GLY A 116 -7.73 -12.17 15.57
C GLY A 116 -6.43 -12.79 15.05
N GLU A 117 -6.53 -13.90 14.32
CA GLU A 117 -5.41 -14.67 13.79
C GLU A 117 -5.07 -14.31 12.33
N ASN A 118 -5.73 -13.28 11.78
CA ASN A 118 -5.52 -12.83 10.40
C ASN A 118 -4.04 -12.54 10.12
N THR A 119 -3.49 -13.15 9.07
CA THR A 119 -2.10 -13.00 8.63
C THR A 119 -1.94 -12.09 7.41
N GLY A 120 -3.05 -11.53 6.92
CA GLY A 120 -3.10 -10.73 5.69
C GLY A 120 -2.60 -9.30 5.87
N LEU A 121 -2.70 -8.54 4.79
CA LEU A 121 -2.39 -7.12 4.76
C LEU A 121 -3.52 -6.32 5.42
N ALA A 122 -3.18 -5.43 6.35
CA ALA A 122 -4.09 -4.51 7.00
C ALA A 122 -3.68 -3.07 6.68
N ILE A 123 -4.48 -2.39 5.86
CA ILE A 123 -4.13 -1.09 5.30
C ILE A 123 -4.98 -0.02 5.94
N VAL A 124 -4.33 0.96 6.57
CA VAL A 124 -4.98 2.18 7.06
C VAL A 124 -4.98 3.20 5.93
N ASP A 125 -6.16 3.49 5.38
CA ASP A 125 -6.35 4.47 4.32
C ASP A 125 -6.86 5.78 4.92
N PHE A 126 -5.91 6.64 5.30
CA PHE A 126 -6.17 7.97 5.85
C PHE A 126 -5.45 9.02 5.00
N GLU A 127 -6.21 9.85 4.29
CA GLU A 127 -5.68 10.79 3.27
C GLU A 127 -6.07 12.25 3.50
N LEU A 128 -6.63 12.60 4.66
CA LEU A 128 -7.20 13.94 4.88
C LEU A 128 -6.14 15.00 5.20
N TRP A 129 -4.98 14.60 5.71
CA TRP A 129 -3.76 15.41 5.82
C TRP A 129 -2.51 14.51 5.76
N ARG A 130 -1.34 15.11 5.56
CA ARG A 130 -0.04 14.41 5.48
C ARG A 130 0.78 14.63 6.75
N PRO A 131 1.58 13.64 7.20
CA PRO A 131 2.40 13.77 8.43
C PRO A 131 3.47 14.87 8.33
N VAL A 132 3.90 15.22 7.12
CA VAL A 132 4.86 16.29 6.88
C VAL A 132 4.12 17.62 6.66
N TYR A 133 4.30 18.57 7.58
CA TYR A 133 3.57 19.84 7.59
C TYR A 133 3.67 20.61 6.25
N ARG A 134 4.87 20.72 5.66
CA ARG A 134 5.09 21.44 4.39
C ARG A 134 4.31 20.82 3.22
N GLN A 135 4.10 19.49 3.24
CA GLN A 135 3.40 18.77 2.19
C GLN A 135 1.87 18.99 2.20
N ASN A 136 1.32 19.68 3.21
CA ASN A 136 -0.11 20.03 3.29
C ASN A 136 -0.43 21.30 2.50
N TYR A 137 -0.16 21.30 1.19
CA TYR A 137 -0.49 22.40 0.27
C TYR A 137 -1.75 22.10 -0.57
N GLY A 138 -2.20 23.08 -1.35
CA GLY A 138 -3.38 22.94 -2.22
C GLY A 138 -4.64 22.69 -1.41
N LYS A 139 -5.34 21.57 -1.67
CA LYS A 139 -6.56 21.19 -0.93
C LYS A 139 -6.33 20.97 0.58
N PHE A 140 -5.09 20.78 1.00
CA PHE A 140 -4.70 20.59 2.40
C PHE A 140 -4.25 21.87 3.11
N GLN A 141 -4.21 23.01 2.41
CA GLN A 141 -3.83 24.30 2.99
C GLN A 141 -4.65 24.68 4.24
N PRO A 142 -5.97 24.38 4.35
CA PRO A 142 -6.75 24.69 5.54
C PRO A 142 -6.20 24.11 6.86
N TYR A 143 -5.46 23.00 6.81
CA TYR A 143 -4.81 22.43 8.01
C TYR A 143 -3.67 23.32 8.53
N LYS A 144 -2.91 23.94 7.63
CA LYS A 144 -1.86 24.90 7.99
C LYS A 144 -2.47 26.19 8.51
N ASP A 145 -3.52 26.68 7.85
CA ASP A 145 -4.20 27.92 8.23
C ASP A 145 -4.80 27.80 9.64
N LEU A 146 -5.53 26.71 9.93
CA LEU A 146 -6.09 26.45 11.25
C LEU A 146 -4.99 26.28 12.30
N SER A 147 -3.89 25.58 11.97
CA SER A 147 -2.76 25.41 12.89
C SER A 147 -2.15 26.76 13.29
N VAL A 148 -1.95 27.66 12.33
CA VAL A 148 -1.44 29.02 12.56
C VAL A 148 -2.43 29.85 13.38
N GLU A 149 -3.72 29.81 13.04
CA GLU A 149 -4.77 30.54 13.76
C GLU A 149 -4.81 30.17 15.25
N LEU A 150 -4.70 28.86 15.55
CA LEU A 150 -4.69 28.36 16.93
C LEU A 150 -3.48 28.89 17.71
N ILE A 151 -2.28 28.89 17.13
CA ILE A 151 -1.09 29.43 17.79
C ILE A 151 -1.22 30.94 18.02
N LYS A 152 -1.72 31.71 17.06
CA LYS A 152 -1.98 33.16 17.22
C LYS A 152 -2.95 33.45 18.38
N LYS A 153 -3.97 32.60 18.55
CA LYS A 153 -4.95 32.72 19.64
C LYS A 153 -4.36 32.36 21.00
N LEU A 154 -3.48 31.35 21.05
CA LEU A 154 -2.86 30.88 22.28
C LEU A 154 -1.77 31.82 22.80
N ASN A 155 -1.01 32.44 21.90
CA ASN A 155 0.08 33.31 22.28
C ASN A 155 0.17 34.56 21.39
N THR A 156 -0.31 35.69 21.91
CA THR A 156 -0.31 36.99 21.23
C THR A 156 1.06 37.69 21.25
N SER A 157 2.06 37.17 21.98
CA SER A 157 3.40 37.77 22.00
C SER A 157 4.31 37.26 20.89
N TYR A 158 3.96 36.16 20.22
CA TYR A 158 4.76 35.62 19.12
C TYR A 158 4.69 36.53 17.89
N ASN A 159 5.85 36.71 17.24
CA ASN A 159 5.90 37.28 15.90
C ASN A 159 5.48 36.23 14.85
N GLU A 160 5.26 36.67 13.60
CA GLU A 160 4.80 35.79 12.52
C GLU A 160 5.69 34.57 12.31
N ARG A 161 7.03 34.71 12.40
CA ARG A 161 7.95 33.58 12.23
C ARG A 161 7.76 32.55 13.34
N GLU A 162 7.71 33.00 14.60
CA GLU A 162 7.51 32.13 15.77
C GLU A 162 6.18 31.39 15.72
N VAL A 163 5.11 32.07 15.27
CA VAL A 163 3.80 31.45 15.07
C VAL A 163 3.89 30.30 14.06
N HIS A 164 4.54 30.53 12.90
CA HIS A 164 4.65 29.51 11.86
C HIS A 164 5.54 28.33 12.27
N GLU A 165 6.65 28.60 12.97
CA GLU A 165 7.53 27.57 13.52
C GLU A 165 6.78 26.69 14.54
N GLU A 166 6.07 27.31 15.47
CA GLU A 166 5.30 26.59 16.49
C GLU A 166 4.10 25.83 15.90
N ALA A 167 3.40 26.40 14.93
CA ALA A 167 2.30 25.72 14.25
C ALA A 167 2.78 24.46 13.51
N SER A 168 3.94 24.55 12.83
CA SER A 168 4.57 23.39 12.20
C SER A 168 4.95 22.33 13.23
N ARG A 169 5.58 22.74 14.34
CA ARG A 169 6.02 21.84 15.41
C ARG A 169 4.85 21.09 16.04
N ALA A 170 3.82 21.82 16.48
CA ALA A 170 2.64 21.26 17.13
C ALA A 170 1.89 20.28 16.20
N PHE A 171 1.72 20.65 14.92
CA PHE A 171 1.11 19.78 13.93
C PHE A 171 1.93 18.50 13.73
N THR A 172 3.23 18.62 13.46
CA THR A 172 4.09 17.47 13.15
C THR A 172 4.20 16.49 14.33
N GLU A 173 4.38 16.99 15.56
CA GLU A 173 4.45 16.14 16.75
C GLU A 173 3.13 15.38 16.99
N SER A 174 2.00 16.06 16.82
CA SER A 174 0.68 15.47 17.03
C SER A 174 0.31 14.52 15.89
N ALA A 175 0.62 14.84 14.63
CA ALA A 175 0.44 13.95 13.49
C ALA A 175 1.23 12.64 13.68
N LYS A 176 2.49 12.76 14.13
CA LYS A 176 3.33 11.62 14.51
C LYS A 176 2.66 10.77 15.59
N MET A 177 2.16 11.40 16.65
CA MET A 177 1.50 10.71 17.75
C MET A 177 0.28 9.92 17.27
N PHE A 178 -0.65 10.57 16.56
CA PHE A 178 -1.85 9.90 16.03
C PHE A 178 -1.47 8.71 15.16
N MET A 179 -0.64 8.90 14.13
CA MET A 179 -0.32 7.82 13.20
C MET A 179 0.46 6.66 13.85
N THR A 180 1.39 6.97 14.77
CA THR A 180 2.17 5.95 15.47
C THR A 180 1.27 5.09 16.35
N GLU A 181 0.42 5.72 17.17
CA GLU A 181 -0.41 5.00 18.13
C GLU A 181 -1.53 4.21 17.44
N THR A 182 -2.06 4.68 16.30
CA THR A 182 -3.01 3.90 15.48
C THR A 182 -2.39 2.59 15.00
N ILE A 183 -1.19 2.62 14.39
CA ILE A 183 -0.54 1.40 13.87
C ILE A 183 -0.14 0.46 15.00
N LYS A 184 0.40 0.99 16.10
CA LYS A 184 0.70 0.18 17.29
C LYS A 184 -0.54 -0.53 17.81
N LEU A 185 -1.67 0.17 17.92
CA LEU A 185 -2.92 -0.45 18.36
C LEU A 185 -3.40 -1.50 17.35
N GLY A 186 -3.31 -1.23 16.04
CA GLY A 186 -3.63 -2.23 15.00
C GLY A 186 -2.81 -3.52 15.17
N LYS A 187 -1.49 -3.39 15.36
CA LYS A 187 -0.59 -4.51 15.61
C LYS A 187 -0.86 -5.22 16.94
N GLN A 188 -1.30 -4.51 17.98
CA GLN A 188 -1.72 -5.14 19.24
C GLN A 188 -3.00 -5.96 19.06
N LEU A 189 -3.98 -5.42 18.32
CA LEU A 189 -5.27 -6.05 18.11
C LEU A 189 -5.19 -7.24 17.14
N ARG A 190 -4.35 -7.13 16.10
CA ARG A 190 -4.13 -8.16 15.07
C ARG A 190 -2.62 -8.37 14.86
N PRO A 191 -1.94 -9.07 15.78
CA PRO A 191 -0.48 -9.19 15.80
C PRO A 191 0.12 -9.99 14.66
N LYS A 192 -0.69 -10.79 13.96
CA LYS A 192 -0.26 -11.57 12.80
C LYS A 192 -0.47 -10.84 11.48
N ALA A 193 -1.34 -9.84 11.44
CA ALA A 193 -1.61 -9.05 10.27
C ALA A 193 -0.42 -8.10 10.00
N LYS A 194 -0.26 -7.71 8.73
CA LYS A 194 0.84 -6.85 8.30
C LYS A 194 0.31 -5.45 8.06
N TRP A 195 0.68 -4.52 8.95
CA TRP A 195 0.09 -3.19 9.00
C TRP A 195 0.91 -2.13 8.24
N GLY A 196 0.22 -1.21 7.58
CA GLY A 196 0.83 -0.05 6.95
C GLY A 196 -0.20 1.00 6.54
N TYR A 197 0.28 2.21 6.23
CA TYR A 197 -0.55 3.29 5.68
C TYR A 197 -0.52 3.28 4.16
N TYR A 198 -1.69 3.42 3.55
CA TYR A 198 -1.80 3.65 2.11
C TYR A 198 -1.12 4.96 1.68
N GLY A 199 -0.46 4.94 0.52
CA GLY A 199 -0.01 6.11 -0.21
C GLY A 199 1.32 6.70 0.25
N LEU A 200 1.94 6.17 1.32
CA LEU A 200 3.19 6.66 1.90
C LEU A 200 4.37 5.70 1.63
N PRO A 201 5.60 6.20 1.42
CA PRO A 201 5.99 7.61 1.28
C PRO A 201 5.43 8.26 0.02
N HIS A 202 5.43 9.58 0.01
CA HIS A 202 5.22 10.34 -1.22
C HIS A 202 6.57 10.65 -1.89
N CYS A 203 6.59 10.58 -3.23
CA CYS A 203 7.72 11.00 -4.06
C CYS A 203 7.42 12.30 -4.83
N PHE A 204 6.13 12.53 -5.11
CA PHE A 204 5.61 13.62 -5.97
C PHE A 204 6.18 13.70 -7.39
N ASN A 205 6.97 12.71 -7.81
CA ASN A 205 7.35 12.52 -9.20
C ASN A 205 6.12 12.20 -10.07
N GLY A 206 6.21 12.51 -11.37
CA GLY A 206 5.10 12.32 -12.32
C GLY A 206 4.30 13.58 -12.63
N LYS A 207 4.83 14.78 -12.33
CA LYS A 207 4.30 16.06 -12.82
C LYS A 207 5.44 16.90 -13.38
N GLY A 208 5.22 17.53 -14.53
CA GLY A 208 6.26 18.31 -15.20
C GLY A 208 7.35 17.40 -15.77
N ASN A 209 8.61 17.76 -15.59
CA ASN A 209 9.75 16.95 -16.02
C ASN A 209 9.88 15.72 -15.12
N VAL A 210 9.53 14.53 -15.62
CA VAL A 210 9.52 13.30 -14.82
C VAL A 210 10.93 12.75 -14.71
N THR A 211 11.48 12.80 -13.50
CA THR A 211 12.70 12.08 -13.13
C THR A 211 12.35 10.79 -12.40
N GLU A 212 13.23 9.80 -12.50
CA GLU A 212 13.10 8.57 -11.71
C GLU A 212 13.23 8.90 -10.22
N ASP A 213 14.33 9.51 -9.78
CA ASP A 213 14.53 9.81 -8.36
C ASP A 213 13.60 10.92 -7.86
N CYS A 214 13.13 10.78 -6.62
CA CYS A 214 12.40 11.82 -5.90
C CYS A 214 13.32 13.01 -5.62
N GLU A 215 12.78 14.23 -5.61
CA GLU A 215 13.57 15.42 -5.29
C GLU A 215 14.21 15.31 -3.90
N GLN A 216 15.43 15.85 -3.73
CA GLN A 216 16.18 15.74 -2.47
C GLN A 216 15.39 16.26 -1.26
N ILE A 217 14.68 17.39 -1.40
CA ILE A 217 13.85 17.94 -0.33
C ILE A 217 12.72 16.98 0.10
N ILE A 218 12.21 16.15 -0.82
CA ILE A 218 11.20 15.14 -0.51
C ILE A 218 11.84 13.95 0.22
N GLN A 219 13.05 13.53 -0.18
CA GLN A 219 13.79 12.49 0.52
C GLN A 219 14.12 12.92 1.97
N ASP A 220 14.57 14.15 2.17
CA ASP A 220 14.88 14.71 3.50
C ASP A 220 13.63 14.75 4.40
N GLU A 221 12.46 15.05 3.82
CA GLU A 221 11.18 15.02 4.53
C GLU A 221 10.73 13.61 4.88
N ASN A 222 10.95 12.66 3.98
CA ASN A 222 10.65 11.25 4.22
C ASN A 222 11.60 10.67 5.29
N ASP A 223 12.85 11.14 5.38
CA ASP A 223 13.77 10.78 6.47
C ASP A 223 13.22 11.22 7.83
N ALA A 224 12.61 12.41 7.89
CA ALA A 224 11.94 12.90 9.10
C ALA A 224 10.68 12.08 9.49
N THR A 225 10.18 11.21 8.60
CA THR A 225 9.07 10.29 8.88
C THR A 225 9.51 8.84 9.10
N GLN A 226 10.81 8.56 9.31
CA GLN A 226 11.31 7.21 9.58
C GLN A 226 10.56 6.47 10.70
N TRP A 227 10.09 7.21 11.71
CA TRP A 227 9.27 6.70 12.81
C TRP A 227 8.00 5.96 12.34
N LEU A 228 7.45 6.31 11.19
CA LEU A 228 6.26 5.67 10.62
C LEU A 228 6.60 4.25 10.16
N TYR A 229 7.71 4.11 9.45
CA TYR A 229 8.16 2.85 8.87
C TYR A 229 8.78 1.93 9.91
N GLU A 230 9.37 2.47 10.97
CA GLU A 230 9.77 1.70 12.15
C GLU A 230 8.60 1.04 12.87
N ASN A 231 7.37 1.58 12.75
CA ASN A 231 6.19 0.99 13.38
C ASN A 231 5.36 0.14 12.41
N SER A 232 5.66 0.17 11.10
CA SER A 232 4.91 -0.54 10.05
C SER A 232 5.53 -1.91 9.74
N ASP A 233 4.70 -2.84 9.25
CA ASP A 233 5.17 -4.10 8.68
C ASP A 233 5.28 -4.03 7.15
N VAL A 234 4.58 -3.08 6.53
CA VAL A 234 4.52 -2.86 5.07
C VAL A 234 4.48 -1.37 4.75
N ILE A 235 5.13 -0.98 3.67
CA ILE A 235 5.10 0.35 3.06
C ILE A 235 4.28 0.26 1.76
N PHE A 236 3.25 1.10 1.62
CA PHE A 236 2.30 1.05 0.50
C PHE A 236 2.37 2.30 -0.39
N PRO A 237 3.43 2.52 -1.17
CA PRO A 237 3.50 3.66 -2.08
C PRO A 237 2.41 3.53 -3.17
N SER A 238 1.68 4.61 -3.44
CA SER A 238 0.76 4.65 -4.58
C SER A 238 1.54 4.91 -5.87
N ILE A 239 1.37 4.05 -6.87
CA ILE A 239 2.00 4.19 -8.20
C ILE A 239 0.99 4.53 -9.28
N TYR A 240 -0.15 5.13 -8.91
CA TYR A 240 -1.20 5.48 -9.86
C TYR A 240 -0.65 6.45 -10.91
N MET A 241 -0.76 6.06 -12.17
CA MET A 241 -0.33 6.81 -13.34
C MET A 241 -1.46 7.71 -13.83
N LEU A 242 -1.12 8.80 -14.52
CA LEU A 242 -2.08 9.71 -15.15
C LEU A 242 -2.11 9.45 -16.65
N GLU A 243 -3.28 9.57 -17.29
CA GLU A 243 -3.38 9.40 -18.75
C GLU A 243 -2.63 10.51 -19.47
N THR A 244 -2.65 11.71 -18.89
CA THR A 244 -1.95 12.91 -19.38
C THR A 244 -0.43 12.84 -19.31
N MET A 245 0.15 11.82 -18.67
CA MET A 245 1.60 11.59 -18.62
C MET A 245 2.10 10.88 -19.88
N ASP A 246 3.27 11.26 -20.37
CA ASP A 246 3.95 10.54 -21.46
C ASP A 246 4.10 9.05 -21.09
N PRO A 247 3.69 8.11 -21.96
CA PRO A 247 3.84 6.68 -21.70
C PRO A 247 5.28 6.25 -21.33
N ASN A 248 6.30 6.94 -21.83
CA ASN A 248 7.70 6.64 -21.52
C ASN A 248 8.12 7.08 -20.09
N ASP A 249 7.42 8.07 -19.53
CA ASP A 249 7.69 8.58 -18.18
C ASP A 249 7.03 7.73 -17.09
N ARG A 250 5.98 6.98 -17.45
CA ARG A 250 5.20 6.15 -16.52
C ARG A 250 6.06 5.12 -15.77
N PRO A 251 6.91 4.30 -16.42
CA PRO A 251 7.80 3.38 -15.71
C PRO A 251 8.82 4.10 -14.82
N LEU A 252 9.34 5.26 -15.23
CA LEU A 252 10.30 6.04 -14.42
C LEU A 252 9.65 6.54 -13.14
N MET A 253 8.41 7.05 -13.24
CA MET A 253 7.63 7.45 -12.07
C MET A 253 7.45 6.28 -11.10
N VAL A 254 7.05 5.11 -11.61
CA VAL A 254 6.87 3.89 -10.80
C VAL A 254 8.18 3.52 -10.10
N LYS A 255 9.30 3.41 -10.83
CA LYS A 255 10.61 3.05 -10.27
C LYS A 255 11.02 4.00 -9.14
N GLY A 256 10.87 5.30 -9.34
CA GLY A 256 11.15 6.32 -8.34
C GLY A 256 10.43 6.13 -7.02
N ARG A 257 9.12 5.91 -7.09
CA ARG A 257 8.27 5.72 -5.91
C ARG A 257 8.63 4.46 -5.14
N ILE A 258 8.96 3.38 -5.86
CA ILE A 258 9.40 2.12 -5.24
C ILE A 258 10.78 2.26 -4.63
N LYS A 259 11.75 2.86 -5.34
CA LYS A 259 13.10 3.10 -4.82
C LYS A 259 13.08 3.88 -3.51
N GLU A 260 12.25 4.92 -3.42
CA GLU A 260 12.14 5.70 -2.19
C GLU A 260 11.54 4.89 -1.04
N ALA A 261 10.51 4.08 -1.30
CA ALA A 261 9.96 3.16 -0.30
C ALA A 261 11.01 2.11 0.16
N ILE A 262 11.80 1.56 -0.76
CA ILE A 262 12.88 0.62 -0.46
C ILE A 262 13.99 1.28 0.37
N ARG A 263 14.34 2.54 0.07
CA ARG A 263 15.31 3.33 0.84
C ARG A 263 14.87 3.46 2.30
N LEU A 264 13.62 3.86 2.53
CA LEU A 264 13.06 4.02 3.88
C LEU A 264 12.91 2.69 4.61
N SER A 265 12.50 1.62 3.93
CA SER A 265 12.46 0.27 4.48
C SER A 265 13.85 -0.19 4.93
N SER A 266 14.87 0.02 4.09
CA SER A 266 16.26 -0.35 4.38
C SER A 266 16.83 0.38 5.60
N ASN A 267 16.43 1.64 5.79
CA ASN A 267 16.84 2.49 6.91
C ASN A 267 16.21 2.11 8.25
N VAL A 268 15.15 1.28 8.28
CA VAL A 268 14.53 0.84 9.54
C VAL A 268 15.54 0.06 10.37
N ASN A 269 15.80 0.48 11.61
CA ASN A 269 16.76 -0.19 12.50
C ASN A 269 16.17 -1.44 13.19
N GLN A 270 15.67 -2.39 12.39
CA GLN A 270 15.13 -3.67 12.84
C GLN A 270 15.66 -4.80 11.96
N SER A 271 15.67 -6.03 12.49
CA SER A 271 16.12 -7.22 11.75
C SER A 271 15.17 -7.60 10.62
N VAL A 272 13.87 -7.44 10.85
CA VAL A 272 12.83 -7.61 9.83
C VAL A 272 12.52 -6.24 9.27
N LYS A 273 12.75 -6.06 7.97
CA LYS A 273 12.42 -4.81 7.27
C LYS A 273 10.95 -4.84 6.83
N PRO A 274 10.25 -3.68 6.79
CA PRO A 274 8.93 -3.62 6.21
C PRO A 274 8.94 -4.04 4.73
N LEU A 275 7.93 -4.80 4.31
CA LEU A 275 7.75 -5.12 2.89
C LEU A 275 7.40 -3.84 2.11
N VAL A 276 7.74 -3.78 0.82
CA VAL A 276 7.30 -2.70 -0.08
C VAL A 276 6.30 -3.27 -1.07
N ILE A 277 5.02 -2.93 -0.90
CA ILE A 277 3.93 -3.44 -1.75
C ILE A 277 3.23 -2.25 -2.41
N ALA A 278 3.36 -2.12 -3.73
CA ALA A 278 2.87 -0.95 -4.45
C ALA A 278 1.35 -0.96 -4.62
N TYR A 279 0.68 0.18 -4.46
CA TYR A 279 -0.73 0.31 -4.81
C TYR A 279 -0.87 0.75 -6.27
N HIS A 280 -1.49 -0.08 -7.09
CA HIS A 280 -1.77 0.13 -8.50
C HIS A 280 -3.27 0.27 -8.77
N ARG A 281 -3.63 1.17 -9.68
CA ARG A 281 -5.03 1.35 -10.12
C ARG A 281 -5.13 0.98 -11.59
N TYR A 282 -6.11 0.17 -11.93
CA TYR A 282 -6.38 -0.25 -13.31
C TYR A 282 -7.10 0.82 -14.17
N LYS A 283 -7.33 2.00 -13.60
CA LYS A 283 -7.86 3.18 -14.28
C LYS A 283 -7.01 4.41 -13.99
N PHE A 284 -6.86 5.27 -14.98
CA PHE A 284 -6.22 6.58 -14.80
C PHE A 284 -7.07 7.46 -13.86
N PRO A 285 -6.52 8.00 -12.76
CA PRO A 285 -7.29 8.81 -11.82
C PRO A 285 -7.85 10.12 -12.40
N ASP A 286 -7.20 10.67 -13.43
CA ASP A 286 -7.57 11.93 -14.08
C ASP A 286 -8.71 11.79 -15.10
N THR A 287 -8.81 10.66 -15.81
CA THR A 287 -9.80 10.46 -16.88
C THR A 287 -10.77 9.31 -16.65
N LEU A 288 -10.47 8.42 -15.69
CA LEU A 288 -11.20 7.19 -15.38
C LEU A 288 -11.24 6.18 -16.54
N GLN A 289 -10.40 6.36 -17.56
CA GLN A 289 -10.15 5.39 -18.62
C GLN A 289 -9.34 4.20 -18.08
N TYR A 290 -9.58 3.03 -18.67
CA TYR A 290 -8.82 1.82 -18.37
C TYR A 290 -7.37 1.95 -18.84
N LEU A 291 -6.43 1.46 -18.06
CA LEU A 291 -5.04 1.28 -18.51
C LEU A 291 -5.02 0.17 -19.57
N ASN A 292 -4.27 0.35 -20.65
CA ASN A 292 -4.05 -0.76 -21.59
C ASN A 292 -3.11 -1.83 -20.99
N GLU A 293 -2.98 -2.97 -21.66
CA GLU A 293 -2.08 -4.06 -21.25
C GLU A 293 -0.63 -3.58 -21.05
N SER A 294 -0.09 -2.78 -21.98
CA SER A 294 1.29 -2.26 -21.91
C SER A 294 1.53 -1.39 -20.68
N ASP A 295 0.56 -0.56 -20.28
CA ASP A 295 0.66 0.28 -19.08
C ASP A 295 0.65 -0.57 -17.80
N ASN A 296 -0.22 -1.58 -17.72
CA ASN A 296 -0.25 -2.50 -16.58
C ASN A 296 1.06 -3.29 -16.47
N MET A 297 1.48 -3.94 -17.57
CA MET A 297 2.73 -4.72 -17.60
C MET A 297 3.95 -3.84 -17.31
N GLY A 298 3.99 -2.63 -17.89
CA GLY A 298 5.06 -1.66 -17.67
C GLY A 298 5.17 -1.26 -16.20
N ALA A 299 4.04 -1.00 -15.53
CA ALA A 299 4.02 -0.69 -14.09
C ALA A 299 4.48 -1.89 -13.24
N PHE A 300 4.01 -3.11 -13.53
CA PHE A 300 4.36 -4.31 -12.76
C PHE A 300 5.84 -4.63 -12.90
N LYS A 301 6.34 -4.60 -14.13
CA LYS A 301 7.76 -4.80 -14.43
C LYS A 301 8.62 -3.75 -13.76
N ALA A 302 8.24 -2.46 -13.86
CA ALA A 302 8.96 -1.37 -13.21
C ALA A 302 9.02 -1.53 -11.69
N ALA A 303 7.92 -1.93 -11.05
CA ALA A 303 7.88 -2.18 -9.62
C ALA A 303 8.78 -3.37 -9.21
N LYS A 304 8.73 -4.48 -9.95
CA LYS A 304 9.57 -5.66 -9.73
C LYS A 304 11.06 -5.34 -9.94
N GLU A 305 11.42 -4.63 -11.01
CA GLU A 305 12.80 -4.19 -11.30
C GLU A 305 13.34 -3.24 -10.22
N ALA A 306 12.49 -2.41 -9.62
CA ALA A 306 12.86 -1.50 -8.54
C ALA A 306 12.92 -2.16 -7.15
N GLY A 307 12.55 -3.45 -7.05
CA GLY A 307 12.68 -4.24 -5.83
C GLY A 307 11.45 -4.30 -4.92
N ALA A 308 10.25 -3.98 -5.42
CA ALA A 308 9.02 -4.18 -4.65
C ALA A 308 8.80 -5.68 -4.33
N ASP A 309 8.27 -5.96 -3.15
CA ASP A 309 7.86 -7.31 -2.71
C ASP A 309 6.50 -7.74 -3.32
N GLY A 310 5.76 -6.79 -3.88
CA GLY A 310 4.47 -7.10 -4.49
C GLY A 310 3.69 -5.89 -4.93
N ILE A 311 2.43 -6.15 -5.31
CA ILE A 311 1.50 -5.13 -5.79
C ILE A 311 0.08 -5.40 -5.32
N VAL A 312 -0.63 -4.36 -4.91
CA VAL A 312 -2.07 -4.37 -4.67
C VAL A 312 -2.74 -3.74 -5.88
N VAL A 313 -3.65 -4.46 -6.51
CA VAL A 313 -4.51 -3.92 -7.58
C VAL A 313 -5.80 -3.42 -6.95
N TRP A 314 -6.02 -2.11 -7.03
CA TRP A 314 -7.12 -1.44 -6.36
C TRP A 314 -8.16 -0.88 -7.34
N GLY A 315 -9.42 -0.89 -6.91
CA GLY A 315 -10.55 -0.30 -7.62
C GLY A 315 -11.48 0.51 -6.72
N ALA A 316 -12.08 1.57 -7.24
CA ALA A 316 -13.09 2.30 -6.51
C ALA A 316 -14.43 1.56 -6.57
N TRP A 317 -15.23 1.66 -5.51
CA TRP A 317 -16.62 1.19 -5.51
C TRP A 317 -17.42 1.71 -6.72
N LYS A 318 -17.22 2.99 -7.08
CA LYS A 318 -17.89 3.66 -8.20
C LYS A 318 -17.50 3.09 -9.56
N ASP A 319 -16.41 2.34 -9.65
CA ASP A 319 -15.94 1.75 -10.89
C ASP A 319 -16.75 0.49 -11.24
N LEU A 320 -17.52 -0.08 -10.30
CA LEU A 320 -18.26 -1.35 -10.45
C LEU A 320 -19.70 -1.29 -9.89
N ASN A 321 -20.31 -0.10 -9.84
CA ASN A 321 -21.61 0.11 -9.17
C ASN A 321 -22.84 -0.02 -10.08
N THR A 322 -22.70 -0.45 -11.33
CA THR A 322 -23.81 -0.74 -12.27
C THR A 322 -23.51 -2.01 -13.07
N ILE A 323 -24.55 -2.58 -13.70
CA ILE A 323 -24.43 -3.78 -14.55
C ILE A 323 -23.45 -3.53 -15.70
N GLU A 324 -23.57 -2.38 -16.37
CA GLU A 324 -22.75 -2.03 -17.54
C GLU A 324 -21.28 -1.94 -17.16
N LYS A 325 -20.96 -1.29 -16.03
CA LYS A 325 -19.60 -1.18 -15.52
C LYS A 325 -19.01 -2.53 -15.13
N CYS A 326 -19.81 -3.41 -14.54
CA CYS A 326 -19.37 -4.77 -14.24
C CYS A 326 -19.08 -5.56 -15.52
N LEU A 327 -19.93 -5.45 -16.55
CA LEU A 327 -19.70 -6.10 -17.84
C LEU A 327 -18.42 -5.57 -18.52
N GLU A 328 -18.26 -4.25 -18.58
CA GLU A 328 -17.06 -3.61 -19.12
C GLU A 328 -15.80 -4.05 -18.36
N PHE A 329 -15.85 -4.10 -17.03
CA PHE A 329 -14.73 -4.54 -16.21
C PHE A 329 -14.38 -6.01 -16.42
N TYR A 330 -15.37 -6.90 -16.56
CA TYR A 330 -15.10 -8.33 -16.78
C TYR A 330 -14.43 -8.53 -18.15
N ASN A 331 -14.91 -7.86 -19.20
CA ASN A 331 -14.23 -7.91 -20.51
C ASN A 331 -12.81 -7.34 -20.42
N TYR A 332 -12.64 -6.20 -19.74
CA TYR A 332 -11.33 -5.60 -19.53
C TYR A 332 -10.36 -6.50 -18.73
N LEU A 333 -10.87 -7.18 -17.70
CA LEU A 333 -10.09 -8.13 -16.91
C LEU A 333 -9.56 -9.27 -17.79
N GLU A 334 -10.42 -9.81 -18.63
CA GLU A 334 -10.08 -10.95 -19.49
C GLU A 334 -9.12 -10.56 -20.61
N ASP A 335 -9.35 -9.41 -21.24
CA ASP A 335 -8.63 -9.02 -22.44
C ASP A 335 -7.35 -8.20 -22.16
N ASN A 336 -7.20 -7.62 -20.95
CA ASN A 336 -6.08 -6.71 -20.64
C ASN A 336 -5.46 -6.94 -19.25
N LEU A 337 -6.21 -6.74 -18.17
CA LEU A 337 -5.61 -6.72 -16.82
C LEU A 337 -5.15 -8.10 -16.36
N GLY A 338 -5.93 -9.15 -16.58
CA GLY A 338 -5.59 -10.52 -16.21
C GLY A 338 -4.32 -11.03 -16.90
N PRO A 339 -4.22 -10.95 -18.24
CA PRO A 339 -3.01 -11.30 -18.99
C PRO A 339 -1.74 -10.59 -18.50
N SER A 340 -1.85 -9.35 -18.01
CA SER A 340 -0.69 -8.58 -17.54
C SER A 340 0.01 -9.16 -16.29
N PHE A 341 -0.60 -10.14 -15.59
CA PHE A 341 0.01 -10.86 -14.46
C PHE A 341 0.77 -12.12 -14.87
N LEU A 342 0.59 -12.58 -16.11
CA LEU A 342 1.12 -13.84 -16.59
C LEU A 342 2.49 -13.63 -17.24
N GLU A 343 3.35 -14.64 -17.13
CA GLU A 343 4.55 -14.69 -17.96
C GLU A 343 4.15 -14.94 -19.44
N PRO A 344 4.92 -14.48 -20.43
CA PRO A 344 4.54 -14.53 -21.84
C PRO A 344 4.11 -15.92 -22.35
N ASP A 345 4.74 -16.98 -21.84
CA ASP A 345 4.44 -18.38 -22.20
C ASP A 345 3.13 -18.90 -21.60
N GLU A 346 2.67 -18.32 -20.49
CA GLU A 346 1.40 -18.66 -19.84
C GLU A 346 0.22 -17.95 -20.53
N THR A 347 0.43 -16.70 -20.97
CA THR A 347 -0.53 -15.93 -21.75
C THR A 347 -0.98 -16.68 -23.01
N GLN A 348 -0.03 -17.28 -23.75
CA GLN A 348 -0.35 -18.04 -24.97
C GLN A 348 -1.22 -19.27 -24.69
N LYS A 349 -1.01 -19.97 -23.57
CA LYS A 349 -1.79 -21.16 -23.19
C LYS A 349 -3.23 -20.80 -22.82
N ILE A 350 -3.42 -19.72 -22.06
CA ILE A 350 -4.77 -19.27 -21.68
C ILE A 350 -5.53 -18.80 -22.92
N GLN A 351 -4.90 -18.00 -23.78
CA GLN A 351 -5.50 -17.53 -25.03
C GLN A 351 -5.90 -18.67 -25.96
N GLN A 352 -5.09 -19.73 -26.09
CA GLN A 352 -5.46 -20.94 -26.83
C GLN A 352 -6.69 -21.63 -26.21
N SER A 353 -6.71 -21.81 -24.87
CA SER A 353 -7.84 -22.44 -24.18
C SER A 353 -9.15 -21.66 -24.29
N ASP A 354 -9.07 -20.33 -24.35
CA ASP A 354 -10.23 -19.45 -24.45
C ASP A 354 -10.72 -19.36 -25.90
N ALA A 355 -9.82 -19.39 -26.88
CA ALA A 355 -10.18 -19.52 -28.29
C ALA A 355 -10.88 -20.85 -28.57
N GLU A 356 -10.39 -21.96 -27.98
CA GLU A 356 -11.03 -23.27 -28.07
C GLU A 356 -12.44 -23.25 -27.45
N ARG A 357 -12.60 -22.66 -26.25
CA ARG A 357 -13.92 -22.50 -25.59
C ARG A 357 -14.89 -21.61 -26.37
N ARG A 358 -14.41 -20.51 -26.97
CA ARG A 358 -15.25 -19.63 -27.80
C ARG A 358 -15.65 -20.28 -29.13
N SER A 359 -14.84 -21.22 -29.64
CA SER A 359 -15.13 -21.96 -30.89
C SER A 359 -16.04 -23.18 -30.70
N SER A 360 -16.30 -23.57 -29.46
CA SER A 360 -17.13 -24.74 -29.09
C SER A 360 -18.54 -24.38 -28.58
N ILE A 361 -18.91 -23.10 -28.70
CA ILE A 361 -20.27 -22.55 -28.54
C ILE A 361 -20.72 -22.05 -29.91
#